data_AF-A0A1C5SE68-F1
#
_entry.id   AF-A0A1C5SE68-F1
#
_cell.length_a   1.000
_cell.length_b   1.000
_cell.length_c   1.000
_cell.angle_alpha   90.00
_cell.angle_beta   90.00
_cell.angle_gamma   90.00
#
_symmetry.space_group_name_H-M   'P 1'
#
loop_
_entity.id
_entity.type
_entity.pdbx_description
1 polymer ?
#
loop_
_entity_poly.entity_id
_entity_poly.type
_entity_poly.pdbx_seq_one_letter_code
_entity_poly.pdbx_strand_id
1 'polypeptide(L)'
;MKTHELEKELGISKHTIFYYEKEGIVTPQRDENGYRSYSQDDLQKLIMVKFLRNLNISIDDVKAILNNELDFKECLEINQIHLEKQIKSLEEVQENIEMYVRKDLPMLPALQQIQREVKNYKLGYQKTTDIVSLGRRLTKKLALRKFLYKFIPTFLIVLFFSAVNEQDVLTRVLSVLVISFVFTNGLIAADFQLSQLWLRLPLDQTRNQSVEFLNDRIRYYQFKGYIDNVKYFYSVLFGKEAKFMNEYKYEDIQSVELLLKHRYESYGTPIARDWYVLDYRFEFKDGNHFYFYWPFTIDDDARFIGMILDEKVENVIDKDHVIEALKNGIHLNDYMKKTED
;
A
#
# COMPACT_ATOMS: atom_id res chain seq x y z
N MET A 1 -13.79 1.97 -40.81
CA MET A 1 -12.71 0.97 -40.92
C MET A 1 -13.12 -0.31 -40.22
N LYS A 2 -12.73 -1.48 -40.73
CA LYS A 2 -12.94 -2.78 -40.05
C LYS A 2 -11.81 -3.07 -39.06
N THR A 3 -12.03 -3.97 -38.10
CA THR A 3 -11.03 -4.33 -37.09
C THR A 3 -9.69 -4.79 -37.70
N HIS A 4 -9.72 -5.55 -38.80
CA HIS A 4 -8.48 -6.00 -39.47
C HIS A 4 -7.72 -4.85 -40.16
N GLU A 5 -8.42 -3.84 -40.67
CA GLU A 5 -7.78 -2.66 -41.26
C GLU A 5 -7.11 -1.82 -40.16
N LEU A 6 -7.77 -1.66 -39.02
CA LEU A 6 -7.21 -0.99 -37.83
C LEU A 6 -5.99 -1.73 -37.27
N GLU A 7 -6.03 -3.05 -37.21
CA GLU A 7 -4.89 -3.88 -36.78
C GLU A 7 -3.66 -3.63 -37.67
N LYS A 8 -3.86 -3.54 -38.99
CA LYS A 8 -2.79 -3.25 -39.95
C LYS A 8 -2.27 -1.82 -39.83
N GLU A 9 -3.17 -0.84 -39.66
CA GLU A 9 -2.83 0.58 -39.56
C GLU A 9 -2.10 0.91 -38.25
N LEU A 10 -2.59 0.37 -37.14
CA LEU A 10 -2.06 0.64 -35.80
C LEU A 10 -0.95 -0.33 -35.40
N GLY A 11 -0.79 -1.46 -36.08
CA GLY A 11 0.17 -2.51 -35.70
C GLY A 11 -0.08 -3.08 -34.30
N ILE A 12 -1.35 -3.15 -33.88
CA ILE A 12 -1.78 -3.73 -32.60
C ILE A 12 -2.78 -4.85 -32.87
N SER A 13 -2.77 -5.89 -32.04
CA SER A 13 -3.63 -7.06 -32.26
C SER A 13 -5.12 -6.71 -32.19
N LYS A 14 -5.97 -7.50 -32.86
CA LYS A 14 -7.44 -7.39 -32.68
C LYS A 14 -7.85 -7.47 -31.21
N HIS A 15 -7.17 -8.30 -30.41
CA HIS A 15 -7.44 -8.41 -28.98
C HIS A 15 -7.17 -7.09 -28.24
N THR A 16 -6.11 -6.37 -28.61
CA THR A 16 -5.78 -5.05 -28.06
C THR A 16 -6.84 -4.01 -28.44
N ILE A 17 -7.36 -4.05 -29.67
CA ILE A 17 -8.46 -3.17 -30.11
C ILE A 17 -9.74 -3.47 -29.29
N PHE A 18 -10.07 -4.75 -29.10
CA PHE A 18 -11.23 -5.17 -28.29
C PHE A 18 -11.06 -4.83 -26.82
N TYR A 19 -9.83 -4.86 -26.30
CA TYR A 19 -9.54 -4.37 -24.97
C TYR A 19 -9.86 -2.88 -24.85
N TYR A 20 -9.44 -2.04 -25.80
CA TYR A 20 -9.78 -0.61 -25.77
C TYR A 20 -11.28 -0.33 -25.96
N GLU A 21 -12.01 -1.20 -26.67
CA GLU A 21 -13.48 -1.17 -26.67
C GLU A 21 -14.07 -1.48 -25.29
N LYS A 22 -13.60 -2.57 -24.65
CA LYS A 22 -14.06 -2.98 -23.31
C LYS A 22 -13.79 -1.89 -22.27
N GLU A 23 -12.66 -1.20 -22.40
CA GLU A 23 -12.27 -0.09 -21.54
C GLU A 23 -13.00 1.23 -21.86
N GLY A 24 -13.89 1.24 -22.87
CA GLY A 24 -14.73 2.38 -23.23
C GLY A 24 -14.01 3.51 -23.98
N ILE A 25 -12.79 3.26 -24.48
CA ILE A 25 -11.98 4.25 -25.19
C ILE A 25 -12.51 4.50 -26.60
N VAL A 26 -13.01 3.45 -27.25
CA VAL A 26 -13.67 3.51 -28.55
C VAL A 26 -14.95 2.69 -28.53
N THR A 27 -15.96 3.13 -29.26
CA THR A 27 -17.25 2.44 -29.34
C THR A 27 -17.66 2.27 -30.80
N PRO A 28 -17.21 1.20 -31.48
CA PRO A 28 -17.48 1.01 -32.89
C PRO A 28 -18.96 0.79 -33.15
N GLN A 29 -19.45 1.33 -34.26
CA GLN A 29 -20.76 1.00 -34.78
C GLN A 29 -20.73 -0.40 -35.42
N ARG A 30 -21.89 -1.04 -35.57
CA ARG A 30 -22.01 -2.24 -36.41
C ARG A 30 -22.52 -1.85 -37.79
N ASP A 31 -21.95 -2.46 -38.82
CA ASP A 31 -22.46 -2.30 -40.19
C ASP A 31 -23.72 -3.15 -40.42
N GLU A 32 -24.28 -3.05 -41.63
CA GLU A 32 -25.47 -3.79 -42.05
C GLU A 32 -25.31 -5.32 -41.96
N ASN A 33 -24.07 -5.82 -42.00
CA ASN A 33 -23.72 -7.24 -41.89
C ASN A 33 -23.38 -7.66 -40.44
N GLY A 34 -23.54 -6.76 -39.47
CA GLY A 34 -23.29 -7.01 -38.05
C GLY A 34 -21.82 -6.94 -37.62
N TYR A 35 -20.89 -6.58 -38.51
CA TYR A 35 -19.47 -6.43 -38.22
C TYR A 35 -19.13 -5.06 -37.63
N ARG A 36 -18.14 -5.02 -36.73
CA ARG A 36 -17.61 -3.77 -36.16
C ARG A 36 -17.08 -2.82 -37.25
N SER A 37 -17.39 -1.55 -37.10
CA SER A 37 -16.99 -0.45 -37.96
C SER A 37 -16.58 0.75 -37.10
N TYR A 38 -15.32 1.15 -37.23
CA TYR A 38 -14.72 2.23 -36.46
C TYR A 38 -14.63 3.49 -37.32
N SER A 39 -14.87 4.63 -36.70
CA SER A 39 -14.77 5.93 -37.32
C SER A 39 -13.32 6.42 -37.40
N GLN A 40 -13.12 7.54 -38.10
CA GLN A 40 -11.80 8.20 -38.12
C GLN A 40 -11.42 8.77 -36.75
N ASP A 41 -12.40 9.16 -35.93
CA ASP A 41 -12.18 9.63 -34.55
C ASP A 41 -11.69 8.50 -33.65
N ASP A 42 -12.28 7.31 -33.77
CA ASP A 42 -11.83 6.10 -33.06
C ASP A 42 -10.37 5.78 -33.40
N LEU A 43 -9.98 5.91 -34.68
CA LEU A 43 -8.59 5.73 -35.11
C LEU A 43 -7.67 6.74 -34.41
N GLN A 44 -8.01 8.03 -34.38
CA GLN A 44 -7.20 9.07 -33.73
C GLN A 44 -7.04 8.82 -32.23
N LYS A 45 -8.12 8.43 -31.54
CA LYS A 45 -8.07 8.04 -30.13
C LYS A 45 -7.13 6.86 -29.91
N LEU A 46 -7.22 5.83 -30.75
CA LEU A 46 -6.36 4.64 -30.64
C LEU A 46 -4.88 4.95 -30.94
N ILE A 47 -4.59 5.88 -31.85
CA ILE A 47 -3.22 6.38 -32.08
C ILE A 47 -2.68 7.03 -30.80
N MET A 48 -3.47 7.92 -30.17
CA MET A 48 -3.09 8.59 -28.93
C MET A 48 -2.87 7.60 -27.80
N VAL A 49 -3.76 6.62 -27.66
CA VAL A 49 -3.65 5.55 -26.66
C VAL A 49 -2.37 4.76 -26.86
N LYS A 50 -2.08 4.34 -28.09
CA LYS A 50 -0.85 3.61 -28.43
C LYS A 50 0.39 4.43 -28.05
N PHE A 51 0.41 5.72 -28.39
CA PHE A 51 1.52 6.62 -28.07
C PHE A 51 1.75 6.70 -26.54
N LEU A 52 0.70 6.97 -25.77
CA LEU A 52 0.83 7.13 -24.31
C LEU A 52 1.16 5.82 -23.61
N ARG A 53 0.62 4.70 -24.08
CA ARG A 53 0.98 3.36 -23.58
C ARG A 53 2.45 3.02 -23.85
N ASN A 54 3.02 3.46 -24.97
CA ASN A 54 4.46 3.32 -25.23
C ASN A 54 5.34 4.14 -24.27
N LEU A 55 4.78 5.17 -23.64
CA LEU A 55 5.43 5.95 -22.59
C LEU A 55 5.19 5.37 -21.18
N ASN A 56 4.66 4.14 -21.10
CA ASN A 56 4.27 3.45 -19.86
C ASN A 56 3.17 4.16 -19.04
N ILE A 57 2.43 5.10 -19.63
CA ILE A 57 1.33 5.79 -18.95
C ILE A 57 0.15 4.83 -18.83
N SER A 58 -0.47 4.74 -17.65
CA SER A 58 -1.55 3.78 -17.37
C SER A 58 -2.77 3.99 -18.27
N ILE A 59 -3.57 2.94 -18.52
CA ILE A 59 -4.77 3.07 -19.35
C ILE A 59 -5.81 4.01 -18.74
N ASP A 60 -5.83 4.13 -17.40
CA ASP A 60 -6.71 5.03 -16.67
C ASP A 60 -6.31 6.49 -16.88
N ASP A 61 -5.00 6.79 -16.82
CA ASP A 61 -4.50 8.14 -17.10
C ASP A 61 -4.70 8.51 -18.57
N VAL A 62 -4.55 7.55 -19.49
CA VAL A 62 -4.89 7.75 -20.91
C VAL A 62 -6.36 8.13 -21.07
N LYS A 63 -7.29 7.46 -20.37
CA LYS A 63 -8.71 7.82 -20.38
C LYS A 63 -8.94 9.21 -19.81
N ALA A 64 -8.31 9.55 -18.69
CA ALA A 64 -8.41 10.88 -18.07
C ALA A 64 -7.91 11.98 -19.02
N ILE A 65 -6.83 11.74 -19.75
CA ILE A 65 -6.31 12.65 -20.80
C ILE A 65 -7.33 12.78 -21.94
N LEU A 66 -7.85 11.67 -22.47
CA LEU A 66 -8.83 11.69 -23.57
C LEU A 66 -10.14 12.37 -23.18
N ASN A 67 -10.53 12.32 -21.91
CA ASN A 67 -11.71 12.98 -21.37
C ASN A 67 -11.46 14.43 -20.93
N ASN A 68 -10.24 14.96 -21.12
CA ASN A 68 -9.79 16.28 -20.64
C ASN A 68 -9.89 16.47 -19.11
N GLU A 69 -9.84 15.38 -18.35
CA GLU A 69 -9.79 15.39 -16.88
C GLU A 69 -8.36 15.57 -16.37
N LEU A 70 -7.36 15.20 -17.17
CA LEU A 70 -5.94 15.34 -16.88
C LEU A 70 -5.25 16.09 -18.02
N ASP A 71 -4.44 17.09 -17.70
CA ASP A 71 -3.65 17.79 -18.71
C ASP A 71 -2.53 16.87 -19.24
N PHE A 72 -2.46 16.77 -20.56
CA PHE A 72 -1.50 15.91 -21.26
C PHE A 72 -0.05 16.27 -20.92
N LYS A 73 0.26 17.57 -20.85
CA LYS A 73 1.63 18.03 -20.60
C LYS A 73 2.04 17.76 -19.16
N GLU A 74 1.15 18.05 -18.21
CA GLU A 74 1.38 17.76 -16.79
C GLU A 74 1.62 16.26 -16.54
N CYS A 75 0.84 15.38 -17.19
CA CYS A 75 1.04 13.93 -17.10
C CYS A 75 2.44 13.51 -17.58
N LEU A 76 2.89 14.06 -18.70
CA LEU A 76 4.23 13.77 -19.24
C LEU A 76 5.36 14.30 -18.34
N GLU A 77 5.22 15.50 -17.79
CA GLU A 77 6.20 16.08 -16.85
C GLU A 77 6.32 15.24 -15.57
N ILE A 78 5.20 14.77 -15.01
CA ILE A 78 5.19 13.87 -13.86
C ILE A 78 5.83 12.53 -14.20
N ASN A 79 5.50 11.95 -15.36
CA ASN A 79 6.08 10.68 -15.81
C ASN A 79 7.60 10.79 -16.03
N GLN A 80 8.07 11.92 -16.58
CA GLN A 80 9.50 12.19 -16.73
C GLN A 80 10.21 12.22 -15.36
N ILE A 81 9.66 12.94 -14.38
CA ILE A 81 10.24 12.99 -13.02
C ILE A 81 10.27 11.59 -12.38
N HIS A 82 9.27 10.75 -12.65
CA HIS A 82 9.25 9.37 -12.17
C HIS A 82 10.35 8.52 -12.80
N LEU A 83 10.51 8.60 -14.12
CA LEU A 83 11.56 7.89 -14.86
C LEU A 83 12.97 8.33 -14.44
N GLU A 84 13.21 9.63 -14.24
CA GLU A 84 14.48 10.14 -13.75
C GLU A 84 14.85 9.57 -12.37
N LYS A 85 13.87 9.40 -11.48
CA LYS A 85 14.09 8.75 -10.18
C LYS A 85 14.41 7.26 -10.32
N GLN A 86 13.74 6.56 -11.23
CA GLN A 86 14.02 5.15 -11.49
C GLN A 86 15.42 4.94 -12.07
N ILE A 87 15.81 5.75 -13.06
CA ILE A 87 17.16 5.73 -13.66
C ILE A 87 18.19 5.93 -12.57
N LYS A 88 18.05 6.97 -11.75
CA LYS A 88 18.98 7.23 -10.65
C LYS A 88 19.09 6.06 -9.67
N SER A 89 17.96 5.44 -9.30
CA SER A 89 17.98 4.27 -8.44
C SER A 89 18.71 3.08 -9.08
N LEU A 90 18.57 2.88 -10.39
CA LEU A 90 19.24 1.80 -11.12
C LEU A 90 20.73 2.05 -11.26
N GLU A 91 21.14 3.30 -11.51
CA GLU A 91 22.54 3.71 -11.52
C GLU A 91 23.22 3.43 -10.17
N GLU A 92 22.56 3.77 -9.06
CA GLU A 92 23.07 3.48 -7.71
C GLU A 92 23.22 1.96 -7.47
N VAL A 93 22.28 1.15 -7.95
CA VAL A 93 22.40 -0.32 -7.88
C VAL A 93 23.57 -0.82 -8.72
N GLN A 94 23.73 -0.29 -9.94
CA GLN A 94 24.85 -0.64 -10.81
C GLN A 94 26.20 -0.28 -10.17
N GLU A 95 26.32 0.91 -9.60
CA GLU A 95 27.53 1.34 -8.87
C GLU A 95 27.86 0.41 -7.71
N ASN A 96 26.84 -0.01 -6.95
CA ASN A 96 27.01 -0.98 -5.87
C ASN A 96 27.52 -2.32 -6.39
N ILE A 97 26.92 -2.84 -7.47
CA ILE A 97 27.36 -4.09 -8.11
C ILE A 97 28.81 -3.96 -8.57
N GLU A 98 29.16 -2.89 -9.28
CA GLU A 98 30.52 -2.66 -9.75
C GLU A 98 31.54 -2.59 -8.60
N MET A 99 31.18 -1.93 -7.51
CA MET A 99 32.00 -1.90 -6.30
C MET A 99 32.23 -3.30 -5.73
N TYR A 100 31.20 -4.16 -5.67
CA TYR A 100 31.32 -5.54 -5.18
C TYR A 100 32.19 -6.40 -6.10
N VAL A 101 32.00 -6.28 -7.41
CA VAL A 101 32.77 -7.03 -8.41
C VAL A 101 34.24 -6.61 -8.43
N ARG A 102 34.54 -5.30 -8.32
CA ARG A 102 35.94 -4.81 -8.36
C ARG A 102 36.75 -5.09 -7.10
N LYS A 103 36.11 -5.15 -5.94
CA LYS A 103 36.82 -5.25 -4.65
C LYS A 103 37.05 -6.68 -4.14
N ASP A 104 36.66 -7.70 -4.92
CA ASP A 104 36.77 -9.14 -4.57
C ASP A 104 36.31 -9.42 -3.12
N LEU A 105 35.21 -8.76 -2.73
CA LEU A 105 34.74 -8.79 -1.35
C LEU A 105 34.01 -10.12 -1.10
N PRO A 106 34.43 -10.93 -0.11
CA PRO A 106 33.76 -12.18 0.20
C PRO A 106 32.31 -11.90 0.60
N MET A 107 31.39 -12.62 -0.03
CA MET A 107 29.96 -12.53 0.21
C MET A 107 29.64 -13.10 1.59
N LEU A 108 29.82 -12.33 2.68
CA LEU A 108 29.22 -12.59 4.01
C LEU A 108 29.39 -11.46 5.06
N PRO A 109 30.39 -10.55 5.03
CA PRO A 109 30.41 -9.39 5.95
C PRO A 109 29.61 -8.18 5.44
N ALA A 110 29.44 -8.04 4.12
CA ALA A 110 28.83 -6.86 3.49
C ALA A 110 27.31 -6.76 3.66
N LEU A 111 26.60 -7.88 3.83
CA LEU A 111 25.14 -7.88 4.09
C LEU A 111 24.79 -7.21 5.44
N GLN A 112 25.69 -7.26 6.42
CA GLN A 112 25.53 -6.54 7.69
C GLN A 112 25.81 -5.02 7.57
N GLN A 113 26.59 -4.59 6.56
CA GLN A 113 26.86 -3.17 6.30
C GLN A 113 25.82 -2.53 5.38
N ILE A 114 25.31 -3.23 4.37
CA ILE A 114 24.20 -2.75 3.52
C ILE A 114 22.94 -2.49 4.36
N GLN A 115 22.62 -3.36 5.33
CA GLN A 115 21.53 -3.09 6.30
C GLN A 115 21.71 -1.80 7.11
N ARG A 116 22.94 -1.26 7.22
CA ARG A 116 23.21 0.01 7.90
C ARG A 116 23.12 1.21 6.96
N GLU A 117 23.45 1.08 5.68
CA GLU A 117 23.43 2.19 4.71
C GLU A 117 22.06 2.42 4.06
N VAL A 118 21.24 1.37 3.86
CA VAL A 118 19.86 1.49 3.30
C VAL A 118 18.95 2.40 4.16
N LYS A 119 19.26 2.58 5.46
CA LYS A 119 18.52 3.47 6.38
C LYS A 119 18.42 4.94 5.95
N ASN A 120 19.20 5.37 4.96
CA ASN A 120 19.24 6.77 4.54
C ASN A 120 18.36 7.13 3.33
N TYR A 121 17.61 6.18 2.75
CA TYR A 121 16.65 6.51 1.70
C TYR A 121 15.31 6.99 2.26
N LYS A 122 14.99 8.27 2.09
CA LYS A 122 13.63 8.80 2.25
C LYS A 122 12.91 8.76 0.91
N LEU A 123 12.09 7.73 0.69
CA LEU A 123 11.13 7.66 -0.43
C LEU A 123 9.68 7.65 0.09
N GLY A 124 8.68 7.83 -0.76
CA GLY A 124 7.25 8.10 -0.41
C GLY A 124 6.55 7.04 0.46
N TYR A 125 5.32 7.35 0.93
CA TYR A 125 4.47 6.56 1.85
C TYR A 125 5.23 5.55 2.73
N GLN A 126 6.14 6.10 3.55
CA GLN A 126 7.25 5.39 4.17
C GLN A 126 6.82 4.22 5.07
N LYS A 127 7.24 3.01 4.68
CA LYS A 127 7.55 1.93 5.61
C LYS A 127 8.30 2.53 6.80
N THR A 128 7.86 2.22 8.02
CA THR A 128 8.41 2.84 9.23
C THR A 128 9.69 2.17 9.71
N THR A 129 9.98 0.98 9.17
CA THR A 129 11.10 0.11 9.48
C THR A 129 11.56 -0.60 8.20
N ASP A 130 12.80 -1.07 8.16
CA ASP A 130 13.33 -1.85 7.02
C ASP A 130 12.91 -3.34 7.09
N ILE A 131 12.14 -3.72 8.10
CA ILE A 131 11.75 -5.10 8.39
C ILE A 131 10.56 -5.46 7.50
N VAL A 132 10.62 -6.60 6.81
CA VAL A 132 9.48 -7.12 6.02
C VAL A 132 8.25 -7.22 6.92
N SER A 133 7.16 -6.56 6.53
CA SER A 133 5.98 -6.52 7.37
C SER A 133 4.67 -6.52 6.60
N LEU A 134 3.68 -7.26 7.13
CA LEU A 134 2.28 -7.01 6.81
C LEU A 134 1.81 -5.82 7.66
N GLY A 135 1.19 -4.83 7.03
CA GLY A 135 0.77 -3.59 7.69
C GLY A 135 1.94 -2.67 8.04
N ARG A 136 1.67 -1.67 8.87
CA ARG A 136 2.65 -0.63 9.21
C ARG A 136 2.84 -0.52 10.71
N ARG A 137 4.07 -0.76 11.18
CA ARG A 137 4.41 -0.63 12.60
C ARG A 137 4.34 0.82 13.06
N LEU A 138 3.71 1.05 14.21
CA LEU A 138 3.79 2.33 14.90
C LEU A 138 5.16 2.50 15.56
N THR A 139 5.98 3.40 15.04
CA THR A 139 7.27 3.77 15.66
C THR A 139 7.10 4.95 16.61
N LYS A 140 8.03 5.11 17.56
CA LYS A 140 8.05 6.26 18.49
C LYS A 140 7.99 7.60 17.76
N LYS A 141 8.73 7.74 16.65
CA LYS A 141 8.73 8.96 15.82
C LYS A 141 7.37 9.20 15.16
N LEU A 142 6.73 8.16 14.63
CA LEU A 142 5.39 8.26 14.03
C LEU A 142 4.33 8.56 15.08
N ALA A 143 4.38 7.90 16.24
CA ALA A 143 3.48 8.15 17.36
C ALA A 143 3.61 9.58 17.87
N LEU A 144 4.84 10.10 18.02
CA LEU A 144 5.09 11.48 18.43
C LEU A 144 4.54 12.47 17.42
N ARG A 145 4.74 12.21 16.11
CA ARG A 145 4.17 13.04 15.04
C ARG A 145 2.64 13.04 15.07
N LYS A 146 2.01 11.86 15.19
CA LYS A 146 0.55 11.72 15.31
C LYS A 146 0.02 12.46 16.54
N PHE A 147 0.73 12.40 17.67
CA PHE A 147 0.37 13.12 18.89
C PHE A 147 0.46 14.64 18.69
N LEU A 148 1.61 15.16 18.22
CA LEU A 148 1.83 16.59 18.03
C LEU A 148 0.86 17.20 17.01
N TYR A 149 0.58 16.49 15.92
CA TYR A 149 -0.37 16.92 14.89
C TYR A 149 -1.77 17.18 15.46
N LYS A 150 -2.17 16.44 16.49
CA LYS A 150 -3.46 16.63 17.18
C LYS A 150 -3.33 17.62 18.34
N PHE A 151 -2.24 17.55 19.10
CA PHE A 151 -2.04 18.37 20.29
C PHE A 151 -1.94 19.85 19.96
N ILE A 152 -1.17 20.24 18.93
CA ILE A 152 -0.95 21.65 18.56
C ILE A 152 -2.28 22.37 18.24
N PRO A 153 -3.13 21.89 17.31
CA PRO A 153 -4.39 22.57 17.01
C PRO A 153 -5.33 22.58 18.22
N THR A 154 -5.44 21.47 18.97
CA THR A 154 -6.25 21.44 20.20
C THR A 154 -5.74 22.46 21.22
N PHE A 155 -4.43 22.56 21.42
CA PHE A 155 -3.81 23.52 22.33
C PHE A 155 -4.09 24.96 21.93
N LEU A 156 -3.96 25.30 20.64
CA LEU A 156 -4.26 26.65 20.14
C LEU A 156 -5.74 27.02 20.33
N ILE A 157 -6.65 26.08 20.08
CA ILE A 157 -8.10 26.28 20.30
C ILE A 157 -8.39 26.53 21.78
N VAL A 158 -7.89 25.67 22.67
CA VAL A 158 -8.11 25.80 24.11
C VAL A 158 -7.48 27.09 24.66
N LEU A 159 -6.29 27.45 24.18
CA LEU A 159 -5.62 28.70 24.55
C LEU A 159 -6.45 29.92 24.15
N PHE A 160 -6.98 29.93 22.92
CA PHE A 160 -7.86 31.00 22.42
C PHE A 160 -9.09 31.18 23.30
N PHE A 161 -9.78 30.08 23.65
CA PHE A 161 -10.96 30.16 24.52
C PHE A 161 -10.61 30.53 25.96
N SER A 162 -9.44 30.16 26.47
CA SER A 162 -9.00 30.57 27.82
C SER A 162 -8.77 32.08 27.92
N ALA A 163 -8.45 32.75 26.81
CA ALA A 163 -8.19 34.18 26.78
C ALA A 163 -9.44 35.03 27.06
N VAL A 164 -10.63 34.42 26.90
CA VAL A 164 -11.93 35.06 27.19
C VAL A 164 -12.26 35.05 28.69
N ASN A 165 -11.59 34.20 29.48
CA ASN A 165 -11.91 34.02 30.89
C ASN A 165 -10.95 34.83 31.78
N GLU A 166 -11.48 35.55 32.75
CA GLU A 166 -10.67 36.22 33.77
C GLU A 166 -10.19 35.17 34.80
N GLN A 167 -8.95 34.73 34.64
CA GLN A 167 -8.28 33.80 35.55
C GLN A 167 -6.85 34.24 35.82
N ASP A 168 -6.32 33.83 36.96
CA ASP A 168 -4.89 33.93 37.23
C ASP A 168 -4.06 33.16 36.19
N VAL A 169 -2.85 33.67 35.92
CA VAL A 169 -1.95 33.14 34.87
C VAL A 169 -1.61 31.67 35.11
N LEU A 170 -1.35 31.26 36.36
CA LEU A 170 -0.98 29.88 36.67
C LEU A 170 -2.15 28.94 36.40
N THR A 171 -3.34 29.31 36.87
CA THR A 171 -4.57 28.53 36.66
C THR A 171 -4.92 28.40 35.19
N ARG A 172 -4.72 29.48 34.42
CA ARG A 172 -4.93 29.47 32.96
C ARG A 172 -3.97 28.50 32.28
N VAL A 173 -2.67 28.57 32.60
CA VAL A 173 -1.67 27.68 31.99
C VAL A 173 -1.97 26.21 32.31
N LEU A 174 -2.27 25.90 33.57
CA LEU A 174 -2.58 24.52 33.99
C LEU A 174 -3.86 23.99 33.33
N SER A 175 -4.93 24.79 33.32
CA SER A 175 -6.20 24.37 32.70
C SER A 175 -6.05 24.17 31.19
N VAL A 176 -5.35 25.06 30.48
CA VAL A 176 -5.08 24.91 29.05
C VAL A 176 -4.33 23.60 28.77
N LEU A 177 -3.26 23.31 29.52
CA LEU A 177 -2.49 22.07 29.32
C LEU A 177 -3.32 20.81 29.61
N VAL A 178 -4.06 20.78 30.72
CA VAL A 178 -4.88 19.63 31.10
C VAL A 178 -6.01 19.39 30.09
N ILE A 179 -6.77 20.43 29.74
CA ILE A 179 -7.87 20.34 28.79
C ILE A 179 -7.34 19.90 27.43
N SER A 180 -6.25 20.51 26.94
CA SER A 180 -5.64 20.14 25.66
C SER A 180 -5.19 18.68 25.63
N PHE A 181 -4.60 18.21 26.73
CA PHE A 181 -4.20 16.81 26.86
C PHE A 181 -5.41 15.86 26.85
N VAL A 182 -6.47 16.17 27.59
CA VAL A 182 -7.71 15.36 27.63
C VAL A 182 -8.35 15.27 26.24
N PHE A 183 -8.53 16.40 25.55
CA PHE A 183 -9.11 16.42 24.20
C PHE A 183 -8.24 15.66 23.20
N THR A 184 -6.92 15.84 23.24
CA THR A 184 -5.99 15.11 22.36
C THR A 184 -6.12 13.59 22.56
N ASN A 185 -6.21 13.13 23.81
CA ASN A 185 -6.43 11.73 24.14
C ASN A 185 -7.79 11.22 23.62
N GLY A 186 -8.84 12.01 23.78
CA GLY A 186 -10.16 11.72 23.23
C GLY A 186 -10.13 11.54 21.72
N LEU A 187 -9.43 12.43 20.99
CA LEU A 187 -9.26 12.33 19.54
C LEU A 187 -8.42 11.12 19.12
N ILE A 188 -7.40 10.73 19.89
CA ILE A 188 -6.62 9.51 19.63
C ILE A 188 -7.49 8.26 19.84
N ALA A 189 -8.26 8.20 20.92
CA ALA A 189 -9.18 7.10 21.18
C ALA A 189 -10.29 7.02 20.11
N ALA A 190 -10.82 8.16 19.68
CA ALA A 190 -11.84 8.25 18.64
C ALA A 190 -11.34 7.71 17.30
N ASP A 191 -10.11 8.01 16.87
CA ASP A 191 -9.52 7.41 15.67
C ASP A 191 -9.52 5.88 15.74
N PHE A 192 -9.13 5.31 16.89
CA PHE A 192 -9.13 3.86 17.09
C PHE A 192 -10.53 3.26 17.12
N GLN A 193 -11.53 3.97 17.65
CA GLN A 193 -12.91 3.50 17.69
C GLN A 193 -13.61 3.65 16.33
N LEU A 194 -13.46 4.79 15.66
CA LEU A 194 -14.00 5.05 14.32
C LEU A 194 -13.34 4.15 13.26
N SER A 195 -12.10 3.69 13.50
CA SER A 195 -11.50 2.61 12.70
C SER A 195 -12.34 1.33 12.65
N GLN A 196 -13.13 1.06 13.68
CA GLN A 196 -13.97 -0.13 13.82
C GLN A 196 -15.39 0.11 13.27
N LEU A 197 -15.78 1.38 13.15
CA LEU A 197 -17.15 1.83 12.99
C LEU A 197 -17.19 2.80 11.81
N TRP A 198 -17.62 2.31 10.65
CA TRP A 198 -18.28 3.05 9.54
C TRP A 198 -17.60 3.26 8.19
N LEU A 199 -16.30 3.02 7.99
CA LEU A 199 -15.69 3.27 6.67
C LEU A 199 -14.94 2.04 6.18
N ARG A 200 -15.61 1.19 5.39
CA ARG A 200 -15.01 0.10 4.58
C ARG A 200 -14.04 0.66 3.52
N LEU A 201 -13.06 1.46 3.94
CA LEU A 201 -11.99 2.05 3.15
C LEU A 201 -10.71 1.22 3.37
N PRO A 202 -9.73 1.28 2.44
CA PRO A 202 -8.46 0.58 2.60
C PRO A 202 -7.80 1.10 3.88
N LEU A 203 -7.53 0.19 4.80
CA LEU A 203 -7.07 0.46 6.15
C LEU A 203 -5.60 0.91 6.20
N ASP A 204 -5.28 2.09 5.66
CA ASP A 204 -3.91 2.65 5.78
C ASP A 204 -3.74 3.54 7.02
N GLN A 205 -4.81 4.06 7.64
CA GLN A 205 -4.64 5.06 8.71
C GLN A 205 -4.85 4.58 10.14
N THR A 206 -5.60 3.50 10.37
CA THR A 206 -6.32 3.37 11.65
C THR A 206 -6.11 2.09 12.44
N ARG A 207 -5.50 1.03 11.88
CA ARG A 207 -5.32 -0.21 12.66
C ARG A 207 -3.99 -0.35 13.39
N ASN A 208 -2.91 0.34 12.96
CA ASN A 208 -1.54 0.20 13.51
C ASN A 208 -1.17 -1.27 13.82
N GLN A 209 -1.78 -2.19 13.08
CA GLN A 209 -1.57 -3.61 13.19
C GLN A 209 -0.40 -3.91 12.25
N SER A 210 0.56 -4.65 12.76
CA SER A 210 1.69 -5.09 11.95
C SER A 210 2.10 -6.49 12.35
N VAL A 211 2.43 -7.31 11.36
CA VAL A 211 3.19 -8.55 11.54
C VAL A 211 4.56 -8.31 10.94
N GLU A 212 5.58 -8.23 11.78
CA GLU A 212 6.98 -8.13 11.39
C GLU A 212 7.56 -9.55 11.23
N PHE A 213 8.18 -9.82 10.10
CA PHE A 213 8.88 -11.08 9.81
C PHE A 213 10.38 -10.88 10.12
N LEU A 214 10.84 -11.48 11.21
CA LEU A 214 12.24 -11.45 11.63
C LEU A 214 12.96 -12.71 11.13
N ASN A 215 14.26 -12.85 11.42
CA ASN A 215 15.03 -13.97 10.89
C ASN A 215 14.56 -15.34 11.41
N ASP A 216 14.18 -15.44 12.68
CA ASP A 216 13.83 -16.70 13.36
C ASP A 216 12.37 -16.76 13.85
N ARG A 217 11.63 -15.65 13.77
CA ARG A 217 10.30 -15.50 14.35
C ARG A 217 9.45 -14.48 13.63
N ILE A 218 8.15 -14.53 13.86
CA ILE A 218 7.25 -13.41 13.60
C ILE A 218 6.98 -12.64 14.90
N ARG A 219 6.78 -11.34 14.77
CA ARG A 219 6.42 -10.45 15.87
C ARG A 219 5.22 -9.62 15.45
N TYR A 220 4.14 -9.63 16.22
CA TYR A 220 2.94 -8.92 15.84
C TYR A 220 2.21 -8.26 16.99
N TYR A 221 1.46 -7.21 16.67
CA TYR A 221 0.51 -6.57 17.58
C TYR A 221 -0.92 -6.84 17.09
N GLN A 222 -1.76 -7.38 17.98
CA GLN A 222 -3.16 -7.60 17.71
C GLN A 222 -4.01 -6.55 18.42
N PHE A 223 -4.85 -5.86 17.64
CA PHE A 223 -5.78 -4.87 18.17
C PHE A 223 -6.79 -5.55 19.12
N LYS A 224 -6.88 -5.07 20.36
CA LYS A 224 -7.81 -5.60 21.38
C LYS A 224 -8.71 -4.49 21.94
N GLY A 225 -9.65 -4.01 21.14
CA GLY A 225 -10.51 -2.87 21.52
C GLY A 225 -9.77 -1.54 21.65
N TYR A 226 -10.47 -0.41 21.52
CA TYR A 226 -9.82 0.90 21.41
C TYR A 226 -8.94 1.26 22.62
N ILE A 227 -9.31 0.84 23.84
CA ILE A 227 -8.56 1.14 25.07
C ILE A 227 -7.16 0.51 25.03
N ASP A 228 -7.03 -0.76 24.67
CA ASP A 228 -5.70 -1.40 24.64
C ASP A 228 -4.82 -0.84 23.51
N ASN A 229 -5.42 -0.27 22.47
CA ASN A 229 -4.69 0.43 21.41
C ASN A 229 -4.20 1.81 21.84
N VAL A 230 -4.97 2.53 22.65
CA VAL A 230 -4.48 3.75 23.31
C VAL A 230 -3.31 3.38 24.24
N LYS A 231 -3.42 2.30 25.02
CA LYS A 231 -2.31 1.82 25.87
C LYS A 231 -1.09 1.47 25.02
N TYR A 232 -1.28 0.76 23.90
CA TYR A 232 -0.20 0.43 22.97
C TYR A 232 0.44 1.69 22.39
N PHE A 233 -0.34 2.65 21.91
CA PHE A 233 0.16 3.93 21.38
C PHE A 233 1.07 4.66 22.38
N TYR A 234 0.63 4.77 23.63
CA TYR A 234 1.46 5.37 24.68
C TYR A 234 2.66 4.50 25.06
N SER A 235 2.51 3.19 25.06
CA SER A 235 3.65 2.29 25.28
C SER A 235 4.74 2.52 24.23
N VAL A 236 4.37 2.71 22.96
CA VAL A 236 5.31 3.04 21.87
C VAL A 236 5.96 4.41 22.09
N LEU A 237 5.18 5.43 22.49
CA LEU A 237 5.74 6.76 22.81
C LEU A 237 6.81 6.68 23.92
N PHE A 238 6.59 5.83 24.92
CA PHE A 238 7.48 5.64 26.05
C PHE A 238 8.52 4.53 25.87
N GLY A 239 8.55 3.85 24.71
CA GLY A 239 9.50 2.75 24.43
C GLY A 239 9.27 1.49 25.27
N LYS A 240 8.02 1.18 25.60
CA LYS A 240 7.56 0.03 26.40
C LYS A 240 6.62 -0.90 25.61
N GLU A 241 6.69 -0.85 24.27
CA GLU A 241 5.77 -1.56 23.39
C GLU A 241 5.93 -3.09 23.45
N ALA A 242 7.10 -3.59 23.86
CA ALA A 242 7.38 -5.02 23.95
C ALA A 242 6.35 -5.81 24.77
N LYS A 243 5.70 -5.16 25.75
CA LYS A 243 4.65 -5.78 26.59
C LYS A 243 3.34 -6.09 25.85
N PHE A 244 3.14 -5.50 24.69
CA PHE A 244 1.92 -5.64 23.89
C PHE A 244 2.14 -6.50 22.65
N MET A 245 3.40 -6.82 22.32
CA MET A 245 3.75 -7.61 21.15
C MET A 245 3.69 -9.09 21.49
N ASN A 246 3.16 -9.87 20.57
CA ASN A 246 3.26 -11.32 20.58
C ASN A 246 4.41 -11.75 19.67
N GLU A 247 5.11 -12.82 20.04
CA GLU A 247 6.23 -13.38 19.28
C GLU A 247 6.10 -14.89 19.20
N TYR A 248 6.25 -15.44 18.00
CA TYR A 248 6.27 -16.88 17.76
C TYR A 248 7.39 -17.19 16.80
N LYS A 249 8.18 -18.22 17.10
CA LYS A 249 9.13 -18.72 16.11
C LYS A 249 8.38 -19.35 14.95
N TYR A 250 9.04 -19.44 13.79
CA TYR A 250 8.43 -20.10 12.63
C TYR A 250 8.07 -21.56 12.91
N GLU A 251 8.90 -22.26 13.70
CA GLU A 251 8.64 -23.65 14.14
C GLU A 251 7.39 -23.81 15.01
N ASP A 252 6.89 -22.73 15.62
CA ASP A 252 5.70 -22.75 16.48
C ASP A 252 4.40 -22.46 15.70
N ILE A 253 4.53 -22.09 14.42
CA ILE A 253 3.40 -21.84 13.53
C ILE A 253 2.86 -23.19 13.04
N GLN A 254 1.60 -23.48 13.36
CA GLN A 254 0.92 -24.70 12.93
C GLN A 254 0.43 -24.59 11.49
N SER A 255 -0.16 -23.45 11.12
CA SER A 255 -0.53 -23.18 9.74
C SER A 255 -0.69 -21.68 9.46
N VAL A 256 -0.54 -21.30 8.19
CA VAL A 256 -0.92 -19.99 7.68
C VAL A 256 -1.84 -20.18 6.48
N GLU A 257 -3.11 -19.77 6.62
CA GLU A 257 -4.05 -19.76 5.49
C GLU A 257 -4.02 -18.40 4.79
N LEU A 258 -3.73 -18.43 3.49
CA LEU A 258 -3.82 -17.31 2.57
C LEU A 258 -5.23 -17.28 1.98
N LEU A 259 -6.00 -16.25 2.33
CA LEU A 259 -7.40 -16.12 1.94
C LEU A 259 -7.53 -15.02 0.89
N LEU A 260 -7.58 -15.40 -0.38
CA LEU A 260 -7.87 -14.46 -1.44
C LEU A 260 -9.32 -13.99 -1.36
N LYS A 261 -9.51 -12.68 -1.33
CA LYS A 261 -10.82 -12.03 -1.26
C LYS A 261 -10.98 -11.05 -2.39
N HIS A 262 -12.08 -11.21 -3.13
CA HIS A 262 -12.57 -10.19 -4.02
C HIS A 262 -13.31 -9.12 -3.22
N ARG A 263 -12.91 -7.85 -3.36
CA ARG A 263 -13.50 -6.71 -2.65
C ARG A 263 -13.89 -5.63 -3.66
N TYR A 264 -15.08 -5.07 -3.43
CA TYR A 264 -15.64 -3.96 -4.19
C TYR A 264 -15.44 -2.66 -3.42
N GLU A 265 -14.75 -1.68 -4.02
CA GLU A 265 -14.71 -0.32 -3.49
C GLU A 265 -15.46 0.63 -4.41
N SER A 266 -16.46 1.31 -3.84
CA SER A 266 -17.14 2.44 -4.46
C SER A 266 -16.69 3.71 -3.77
N TYR A 267 -15.96 4.56 -4.49
CA TYR A 267 -15.49 5.87 -4.02
C TYR A 267 -16.55 6.97 -4.19
N GLY A 268 -17.85 6.60 -4.21
CA GLY A 268 -18.92 7.53 -4.57
C GLY A 268 -18.97 7.87 -6.07
N THR A 269 -18.19 7.15 -6.89
CA THR A 269 -18.23 7.16 -8.35
C THR A 269 -19.16 6.05 -8.87
N PRO A 270 -19.76 6.19 -10.07
CA PRO A 270 -20.60 5.15 -10.68
C PRO A 270 -19.82 3.87 -11.06
N ILE A 271 -18.49 3.91 -11.00
CA ILE A 271 -17.61 2.78 -11.25
C ILE A 271 -17.11 2.25 -9.89
N ALA A 272 -17.47 1.02 -9.56
CA ALA A 272 -16.83 0.26 -8.50
C ALA A 272 -15.51 -0.29 -9.03
N ARG A 273 -14.42 -0.18 -8.26
CA ARG A 273 -13.17 -0.88 -8.57
C ARG A 273 -13.14 -2.22 -7.86
N ASP A 274 -12.74 -3.24 -8.61
CA ASP A 274 -12.57 -4.61 -8.17
C ASP A 274 -11.12 -4.85 -7.73
N TRP A 275 -10.95 -5.35 -6.51
CA TRP A 275 -9.63 -5.63 -5.94
C TRP A 275 -9.60 -7.03 -5.35
N TYR A 276 -8.62 -7.80 -5.77
CA TYR A 276 -8.19 -9.04 -5.16
C TYR A 276 -7.13 -8.75 -4.11
N VAL A 277 -7.42 -9.16 -2.88
CA VAL A 277 -6.60 -8.85 -1.72
C VAL A 277 -6.48 -10.08 -0.84
N LEU A 278 -5.40 -10.17 -0.05
CA LEU A 278 -5.19 -11.29 0.85
C LEU A 278 -5.54 -10.93 2.28
N ASP A 279 -6.35 -11.79 2.91
CA ASP A 279 -6.40 -11.90 4.35
C ASP A 279 -5.49 -13.07 4.78
N TYR A 280 -4.97 -13.02 6.00
CA TYR A 280 -4.07 -14.05 6.54
C TYR A 280 -4.65 -14.61 7.83
N ARG A 281 -4.77 -15.93 7.94
CA ARG A 281 -5.08 -16.60 9.22
C ARG A 281 -3.87 -17.38 9.70
N PHE A 282 -3.36 -17.03 10.86
CA PHE A 282 -2.27 -17.74 11.52
C PHE A 282 -2.83 -18.61 12.64
N GLU A 283 -2.43 -19.86 12.67
CA GLU A 283 -2.72 -20.82 13.74
C GLU A 283 -1.39 -21.30 14.33
N PHE A 284 -1.29 -21.32 15.65
CA PHE A 284 -0.08 -21.71 16.37
C PHE A 284 -0.29 -23.03 17.11
N LYS A 285 0.81 -23.74 17.36
CA LYS A 285 0.80 -25.07 17.99
C LYS A 285 0.25 -25.08 19.42
N ASP A 286 0.25 -23.93 20.10
CA ASP A 286 -0.32 -23.75 21.44
C ASP A 286 -1.83 -23.47 21.45
N GLY A 287 -2.48 -23.48 20.28
CA GLY A 287 -3.91 -23.21 20.11
C GLY A 287 -4.26 -21.72 19.97
N ASN A 288 -3.29 -20.82 20.07
CA ASN A 288 -3.52 -19.42 19.74
C ASN A 288 -3.69 -19.24 18.23
N HIS A 289 -4.46 -18.22 17.86
CA HIS A 289 -4.66 -17.86 16.46
C HIS A 289 -4.87 -16.35 16.33
N PHE A 290 -4.53 -15.81 15.16
CA PHE A 290 -4.93 -14.45 14.82
C PHE A 290 -5.31 -14.34 13.34
N TYR A 291 -6.22 -13.40 13.08
CA TYR A 291 -6.71 -13.08 11.75
C TYR A 291 -6.28 -11.68 11.36
N PHE A 292 -5.58 -11.57 10.24
CA PHE A 292 -5.10 -10.32 9.68
C PHE A 292 -5.98 -9.94 8.49
N TYR A 293 -6.92 -9.04 8.74
CA TYR A 293 -7.88 -8.58 7.75
C TYR A 293 -7.26 -7.52 6.85
N TRP A 294 -7.16 -7.83 5.56
CA TRP A 294 -6.71 -6.98 4.47
C TRP A 294 -5.53 -6.06 4.84
N PRO A 295 -4.38 -6.63 5.23
CA PRO A 295 -3.19 -5.85 5.46
C PRO A 295 -2.70 -5.13 4.21
N PHE A 296 -2.25 -3.90 4.43
CA PHE A 296 -1.43 -3.21 3.47
C PHE A 296 -0.06 -3.89 3.37
N THR A 297 0.43 -4.09 2.16
CA THR A 297 1.82 -4.50 1.88
C THR A 297 2.51 -3.35 1.18
N ILE A 298 3.72 -3.01 1.61
CA ILE A 298 4.48 -1.85 1.10
C ILE A 298 5.61 -2.38 0.21
N ASP A 299 5.82 -1.73 -0.93
CA ASP A 299 6.91 -2.05 -1.87
C ASP A 299 6.93 -3.56 -2.25
N ASP A 300 8.12 -4.18 -2.27
CA ASP A 300 8.33 -5.59 -2.56
C ASP A 300 8.07 -6.52 -1.35
N ASP A 301 7.51 -6.03 -0.23
CA ASP A 301 7.29 -6.87 0.97
C ASP A 301 6.40 -8.07 0.65
N ALA A 302 5.42 -7.92 -0.25
CA ALA A 302 4.57 -9.03 -0.69
C ALA A 302 5.40 -10.22 -1.23
N ARG A 303 6.48 -9.91 -1.96
CA ARG A 303 7.41 -10.91 -2.50
C ARG A 303 8.17 -11.64 -1.41
N PHE A 304 8.75 -10.88 -0.50
CA PHE A 304 9.51 -11.44 0.63
C PHE A 304 8.61 -12.24 1.57
N ILE A 305 7.38 -11.79 1.81
CA ILE A 305 6.40 -12.53 2.61
C ILE A 305 6.09 -13.87 1.95
N GLY A 306 5.83 -13.89 0.63
CA GLY A 306 5.63 -15.13 -0.12
C GLY A 306 6.79 -16.10 0.05
N MET A 307 8.04 -15.63 -0.11
CA MET A 307 9.24 -16.46 0.09
C MET A 307 9.39 -16.95 1.53
N ILE A 308 9.20 -16.08 2.52
CA ILE A 308 9.35 -16.43 3.94
C ILE A 308 8.31 -17.47 4.36
N LEU A 309 7.06 -17.31 3.93
CA LEU A 309 6.01 -18.28 4.24
C LEU A 309 6.32 -19.63 3.58
N ASP A 310 6.70 -19.65 2.30
CA ASP A 310 7.04 -20.87 1.56
C ASP A 310 8.25 -21.62 2.15
N GLU A 311 9.28 -20.88 2.60
CA GLU A 311 10.52 -21.49 3.12
C GLU A 311 10.45 -21.86 4.61
N LYS A 312 9.77 -21.05 5.43
CA LYS A 312 9.88 -21.17 6.90
C LYS A 312 8.63 -21.70 7.58
N VAL A 313 7.47 -21.66 6.95
CA VAL A 313 6.23 -22.16 7.54
C VAL A 313 5.93 -23.54 6.97
N GLU A 314 5.85 -24.54 7.85
CA GLU A 314 5.68 -25.94 7.45
C GLU A 314 4.38 -26.20 6.68
N ASN A 315 3.30 -25.49 7.02
CA ASN A 315 1.97 -25.71 6.45
C ASN A 315 1.33 -24.37 6.03
N VAL A 316 1.54 -24.00 4.76
CA VAL A 316 0.85 -22.86 4.14
C VAL A 316 -0.36 -23.37 3.36
N ILE A 317 -1.56 -22.95 3.77
CA ILE A 317 -2.81 -23.30 3.11
C ILE A 317 -3.12 -22.21 2.08
N ASP A 318 -2.89 -22.51 0.82
CA ASP A 318 -3.08 -21.58 -0.30
C ASP A 318 -3.94 -22.23 -1.39
N LYS A 319 -5.25 -22.05 -1.27
CA LYS A 319 -6.24 -22.68 -2.17
C LYS A 319 -6.23 -22.10 -3.58
N ASP A 320 -5.80 -20.85 -3.71
CA ASP A 320 -5.82 -20.08 -4.97
C ASP A 320 -4.41 -20.00 -5.60
N HIS A 321 -3.42 -20.69 -5.03
CA HIS A 321 -2.02 -20.73 -5.48
C HIS A 321 -1.36 -19.33 -5.58
N VAL A 322 -1.78 -18.39 -4.74
CA VAL A 322 -1.31 -17.01 -4.74
C VAL A 322 0.14 -16.85 -4.24
N ILE A 323 0.70 -17.84 -3.54
CA ILE A 323 2.06 -17.78 -2.99
C ILE A 323 3.10 -17.65 -4.11
N GLU A 324 2.86 -18.29 -5.25
CA GLU A 324 3.73 -18.17 -6.43
C GLU A 324 3.63 -16.77 -7.05
N ALA A 325 2.42 -16.19 -7.08
CA ALA A 325 2.20 -14.82 -7.53
C ALA A 325 2.98 -13.84 -6.63
N LEU A 326 2.90 -14.00 -5.31
CA LEU A 326 3.66 -13.22 -4.34
C LEU A 326 5.17 -13.33 -4.59
N LYS A 327 5.73 -14.55 -4.62
CA LYS A 327 7.17 -14.80 -4.84
C LYS A 327 7.72 -14.18 -6.13
N ASN A 328 6.87 -14.04 -7.15
CA ASN A 328 7.22 -13.46 -8.44
C ASN A 328 6.90 -11.95 -8.54
N GLY A 329 6.39 -11.33 -7.47
CA GLY A 329 6.01 -9.91 -7.46
C GLY A 329 4.82 -9.60 -8.37
N ILE A 330 3.99 -10.59 -8.67
CA ILE A 330 2.81 -10.44 -9.53
C ILE A 330 1.68 -9.85 -8.71
N HIS A 331 1.09 -8.76 -9.20
CA HIS A 331 -0.07 -8.16 -8.55
C HIS A 331 -1.27 -9.11 -8.60
N LEU A 332 -1.99 -9.27 -7.47
CA LEU A 332 -3.07 -10.26 -7.35
C LEU A 332 -4.22 -10.03 -8.34
N ASN A 333 -4.55 -8.78 -8.65
CA ASN A 333 -5.52 -8.47 -9.71
C ASN A 333 -5.10 -9.00 -11.08
N ASP A 334 -3.81 -8.99 -11.39
CA ASP A 334 -3.30 -9.47 -12.68
C ASP A 334 -3.13 -10.98 -12.70
N TYR A 335 -2.81 -11.56 -11.53
CA TYR A 335 -2.79 -13.01 -11.35
C TYR A 335 -4.17 -13.63 -11.61
N MET A 336 -5.23 -13.07 -11.00
CA MET A 336 -6.58 -13.61 -11.13
C MET A 336 -7.21 -13.42 -12.50
N LYS A 337 -6.83 -12.36 -13.24
CA LYS A 337 -7.27 -12.18 -14.63
C LYS A 337 -6.84 -13.32 -15.55
N LYS A 338 -5.75 -14.02 -15.25
CA LYS A 338 -5.24 -15.14 -16.09
C LYS A 338 -5.96 -16.46 -15.85
N THR A 339 -6.66 -16.60 -14.72
CA THR A 339 -7.37 -17.83 -14.32
C THR A 339 -8.85 -17.83 -14.67
N GLU A 340 -9.40 -16.71 -15.17
CA GLU A 340 -10.81 -16.58 -15.57
C GLU A 340 -11.08 -16.91 -17.06
N ASP A 341 -10.07 -17.37 -17.81
CA ASP A 341 -10.20 -17.91 -19.17
C ASP A 341 -10.30 -19.45 -19.17
#